data_AF-A0A150JXR0-F1
#
_entry.id   AF-A0A150JXR0-F1
#
_cell.length_a   1.000
_cell.length_b   1.000
_cell.length_c   1.000
_cell.angle_alpha   90.00
_cell.angle_beta   90.00
_cell.angle_gamma   90.00
#
_symmetry.space_group_name_H-M   'P 1'
#
loop_
_entity.id
_entity.type
_entity.pdbx_description
1 polymer ?
#
loop_
_entity_poly.entity_id
_entity_poly.type
_entity_poly.pdbx_seq_one_letter_code
_entity_poly.pdbx_strand_id
1 'polypeptide(L)'
;MILKEDYQDQLNILVKNIEGNMVFSYKRSELERCFSFLYLINFLSKRVELKRFFDSKACLVSYSCLIEAFMLLIENHPRGSSLVIRSAIENFIKNIIKITGGGEYYINDRSYGENIKTLNSIIENHVPEKYKPLFNKTTAQISRLYYLLSGLSHSLTPESEKILLNYFSDTRSINTENIDTVTDNYLSALEHIFTLSLLICRNSLEIWERENLEEIFRIVYGKKRTQTLLQLFSNK
;
A
#
# COMPACT_ATOMS: atom_id res chain seq x y z
N MET A 1 -0.26 -23.47 -5.32
CA MET A 1 -1.65 -23.89 -5.00
C MET A 1 -2.02 -23.57 -3.56
N ILE A 2 -1.08 -23.69 -2.61
CA ILE A 2 -1.30 -23.40 -1.17
C ILE A 2 -1.59 -21.91 -0.90
N LEU A 3 -0.96 -20.98 -1.64
CA LEU A 3 -1.09 -19.54 -1.35
C LEU A 3 -2.48 -19.01 -1.67
N LYS A 4 -3.05 -19.45 -2.80
CA LYS A 4 -4.39 -19.05 -3.22
C LYS A 4 -5.46 -19.59 -2.26
N GLU A 5 -5.28 -20.80 -1.76
CA GLU A 5 -6.17 -21.43 -0.78
C GLU A 5 -6.12 -20.68 0.55
N ASP A 6 -4.92 -20.43 1.11
CA ASP A 6 -4.76 -19.66 2.35
C ASP A 6 -5.34 -18.23 2.22
N TYR A 7 -5.08 -17.56 1.09
CA TYR A 7 -5.70 -16.25 0.79
C TYR A 7 -7.23 -16.32 0.85
N GLN A 8 -7.82 -17.33 0.21
CA GLN A 8 -9.28 -17.46 0.16
C GLN A 8 -9.85 -17.75 1.56
N ASP A 9 -9.18 -18.57 2.36
CA ASP A 9 -9.58 -18.88 3.73
C ASP A 9 -9.53 -17.63 4.61
N GLN A 10 -8.43 -16.88 4.56
CA GLN A 10 -8.29 -15.62 5.31
C GLN A 10 -9.32 -14.58 4.87
N LEU A 11 -9.60 -14.50 3.56
CA LEU A 11 -10.64 -13.62 3.05
C LEU A 11 -12.03 -14.03 3.55
N ASN A 12 -12.34 -15.33 3.55
CA ASN A 12 -13.62 -15.84 4.05
C ASN A 12 -13.79 -15.55 5.55
N ILE A 13 -12.73 -15.67 6.35
CA ILE A 13 -12.73 -15.29 7.77
C ILE A 13 -13.04 -13.80 7.92
N LEU A 14 -12.37 -12.94 7.16
CA LEU A 14 -12.63 -11.51 7.16
C LEU A 14 -14.10 -11.22 6.82
N VAL A 15 -14.58 -11.73 5.69
CA VAL A 15 -15.96 -11.53 5.18
C VAL A 15 -16.98 -11.94 6.24
N LYS A 16 -16.79 -13.09 6.88
CA LYS A 16 -17.67 -13.58 7.94
C LYS A 16 -17.70 -12.65 9.16
N ASN A 17 -16.55 -12.08 9.53
CA ASN A 17 -16.45 -11.18 10.69
C ASN A 17 -17.07 -9.80 10.44
N ILE A 18 -17.22 -9.40 9.18
CA ILE A 18 -17.79 -8.10 8.77
C ILE A 18 -19.11 -8.26 8.01
N GLU A 19 -19.71 -9.45 8.06
CA GLU A 19 -20.98 -9.74 7.41
C GLU A 19 -22.09 -8.83 7.97
N GLY A 20 -22.87 -8.22 7.08
CA GLY A 20 -23.87 -7.22 7.45
C GLY A 20 -23.33 -5.81 7.68
N ASN A 21 -22.01 -5.58 7.57
CA ASN A 21 -21.47 -4.22 7.55
C ASN A 21 -21.91 -3.48 6.28
N MET A 22 -22.46 -2.28 6.46
CA MET A 22 -23.03 -1.49 5.37
C MET A 22 -21.97 -1.02 4.35
N VAL A 23 -20.80 -0.59 4.80
CA VAL A 23 -19.70 -0.15 3.92
C VAL A 23 -19.13 -1.35 3.16
N PHE A 24 -18.90 -2.47 3.86
CA PHE A 24 -18.40 -3.68 3.21
C PHE A 24 -19.35 -4.20 2.14
N SER A 25 -20.65 -4.17 2.41
CA SER A 25 -21.67 -4.57 1.43
C SER A 25 -21.69 -3.63 0.22
N TYR A 26 -21.48 -2.32 0.44
CA TYR A 26 -21.46 -1.30 -0.61
C TYR A 26 -20.20 -1.35 -1.50
N LYS A 27 -19.01 -1.61 -0.91
CA LYS A 27 -17.70 -1.62 -1.59
C LYS A 27 -17.01 -2.99 -1.57
N ARG A 28 -17.81 -4.07 -1.62
CA ARG A 28 -17.30 -5.43 -1.42
C ARG A 28 -16.12 -5.76 -2.33
N SER A 29 -16.28 -5.57 -3.64
CA SER A 29 -15.26 -5.89 -4.64
C SER A 29 -13.96 -5.14 -4.39
N GLU A 30 -14.05 -3.83 -4.12
CA GLU A 30 -12.90 -2.97 -3.87
C GLU A 30 -12.20 -3.31 -2.55
N LEU A 31 -12.96 -3.63 -1.49
CA LEU A 31 -12.41 -3.98 -0.18
C LEU A 31 -11.79 -5.39 -0.18
N GLU A 32 -12.38 -6.36 -0.88
CA GLU A 32 -11.75 -7.66 -1.15
C GLU A 32 -10.43 -7.49 -1.91
N ARG A 33 -10.40 -6.57 -2.89
CA ARG A 33 -9.16 -6.23 -3.61
C ARG A 33 -8.15 -5.52 -2.71
N CYS A 34 -8.57 -4.63 -1.81
CA CYS A 34 -7.66 -4.03 -0.82
C CYS A 34 -7.07 -5.11 0.09
N PHE A 35 -7.91 -6.04 0.55
CA PHE A 35 -7.47 -7.15 1.38
C PHE A 35 -6.44 -8.04 0.67
N SER A 36 -6.59 -8.29 -0.64
CA SER A 36 -5.64 -9.10 -1.38
C SER A 36 -4.23 -8.49 -1.41
N PHE A 37 -4.11 -7.16 -1.52
CA PHE A 37 -2.82 -6.48 -1.38
C PHE A 37 -2.29 -6.51 0.07
N LEU A 38 -3.14 -6.27 1.07
CA LEU A 38 -2.76 -6.37 2.49
C LEU A 38 -2.19 -7.75 2.82
N TYR A 39 -2.87 -8.79 2.35
CA TYR A 39 -2.48 -10.18 2.50
C TYR A 39 -1.11 -10.43 1.86
N LEU A 40 -0.89 -10.00 0.61
CA LEU A 40 0.39 -10.20 -0.05
C LEU A 40 1.54 -9.41 0.58
N ILE A 41 1.31 -8.19 1.05
CA ILE A 41 2.30 -7.41 1.79
C ILE A 41 2.69 -8.16 3.07
N ASN A 42 1.71 -8.68 3.81
CA ASN A 42 1.97 -9.50 4.99
C ASN A 42 2.75 -10.76 4.62
N PHE A 43 2.29 -11.50 3.62
CA PHE A 43 2.92 -12.72 3.14
C PHE A 43 4.40 -12.48 2.86
N LEU A 44 4.74 -11.47 2.03
CA LEU A 44 6.14 -11.12 1.76
C LEU A 44 6.91 -10.77 3.03
N SER A 45 6.31 -10.02 3.95
CA SER A 45 6.96 -9.63 5.21
C SER A 45 7.27 -10.79 6.16
N LYS A 46 6.53 -11.90 6.04
CA LYS A 46 6.69 -13.10 6.88
C LYS A 46 7.58 -14.17 6.24
N ARG A 47 7.90 -14.06 4.95
CA ARG A 47 8.85 -14.97 4.29
C ARG A 47 10.24 -14.80 4.88
N VAL A 48 10.84 -15.91 5.30
CA VAL A 48 12.13 -15.93 6.02
C VAL A 48 13.23 -15.25 5.20
N GLU A 49 13.28 -15.54 3.91
CA GLU A 49 14.22 -15.03 2.92
C GLU A 49 14.01 -13.54 2.59
N LEU A 50 12.85 -12.97 2.94
CA LEU A 50 12.53 -11.56 2.71
C LEU A 50 12.50 -10.73 4.00
N LYS A 51 12.52 -11.38 5.18
CA LYS A 51 12.37 -10.73 6.50
C LYS A 51 13.26 -9.49 6.66
N ARG A 52 14.51 -9.55 6.20
CA ARG A 52 15.47 -8.43 6.25
C ARG A 52 15.00 -7.13 5.60
N PHE A 53 14.09 -7.18 4.63
CA PHE A 53 13.55 -6.01 3.93
C PHE A 53 12.37 -5.36 4.66
N PHE A 54 11.79 -6.06 5.63
CA PHE A 54 10.60 -5.64 6.38
C PHE A 54 10.86 -5.52 7.88
N ASP A 55 12.05 -5.91 8.36
CA ASP A 55 12.45 -5.85 9.77
C ASP A 55 12.94 -4.45 10.18
N SER A 56 12.07 -3.46 10.03
CA SER A 56 12.31 -2.11 10.52
C SER A 56 11.09 -1.59 11.27
N LYS A 57 11.34 -0.77 12.30
CA LYS A 57 10.26 -0.09 13.04
C LYS A 57 9.35 0.70 12.11
N ALA A 58 9.91 1.37 11.11
CA ALA A 58 9.14 2.12 10.12
C ALA A 58 8.24 1.19 9.28
N CYS A 59 8.71 0.01 8.87
CA CYS A 59 7.88 -0.95 8.16
C CYS A 59 6.74 -1.49 9.02
N LEU A 60 7.02 -1.81 10.30
CA LEU A 60 6.00 -2.29 11.24
C LEU A 60 4.91 -1.25 11.47
N VAL A 61 5.30 0.01 11.71
CA VAL A 61 4.36 1.13 11.85
C VAL A 61 3.54 1.30 10.57
N SER A 62 4.19 1.27 9.41
CA SER A 62 3.51 1.38 8.12
C SER A 62 2.42 0.32 7.96
N TYR A 63 2.75 -0.94 8.23
CA TYR A 63 1.81 -2.05 8.10
C TYR A 63 0.66 -1.97 9.13
N SER A 64 0.95 -1.59 10.38
CA SER A 64 -0.09 -1.31 11.38
C SER A 64 -1.06 -0.21 10.92
N CYS A 65 -0.53 0.88 10.35
CA CYS A 65 -1.37 1.94 9.78
C CYS A 65 -2.22 1.41 8.60
N LEU A 66 -1.69 0.55 7.73
CA LEU A 66 -2.50 -0.02 6.65
C LEU A 66 -3.68 -0.83 7.18
N ILE A 67 -3.49 -1.63 8.22
CA ILE A 67 -4.58 -2.40 8.86
C ILE A 67 -5.60 -1.45 9.50
N GLU A 68 -5.13 -0.47 10.28
CA GLU A 68 -5.99 0.51 10.94
C GLU A 68 -6.82 1.31 9.93
N ALA A 69 -6.21 1.75 8.82
CA ALA A 69 -6.90 2.43 7.74
C ALA A 69 -8.01 1.59 7.10
N PHE A 70 -7.80 0.27 6.97
CA PHE A 70 -8.81 -0.65 6.45
C PHE A 70 -10.00 -0.79 7.40
N MET A 71 -9.72 -0.95 8.70
CA MET A 71 -10.77 -1.04 9.73
C MET A 71 -11.60 0.25 9.79
N LEU A 72 -10.93 1.41 9.79
CA LEU A 72 -11.59 2.71 9.76
C LEU A 72 -12.47 2.88 8.52
N LEU A 73 -12.08 2.36 7.35
CA LEU A 73 -12.94 2.39 6.17
C LEU A 73 -14.22 1.57 6.37
N ILE A 74 -14.08 0.33 6.83
CA ILE A 74 -15.20 -0.57 7.10
C ILE A 74 -16.15 0.03 8.16
N GLU A 75 -15.61 0.76 9.13
CA GLU A 75 -16.37 1.43 10.20
C GLU A 75 -17.00 2.77 9.77
N ASN A 76 -16.96 3.11 8.48
CA ASN A 76 -17.49 4.37 7.94
C ASN A 76 -16.75 5.62 8.51
N HIS A 77 -15.43 5.51 8.66
CA HIS A 77 -14.53 6.59 9.09
C HIS A 77 -13.49 6.96 8.01
N PRO A 78 -13.91 7.38 6.79
CA PRO A 78 -13.01 7.63 5.67
C PRO A 78 -11.96 8.74 5.91
N ARG A 79 -12.28 9.75 6.73
CA ARG A 79 -11.31 10.81 7.09
C ARG A 79 -10.19 10.28 7.99
N GLY A 80 -10.57 9.52 9.02
CA GLY A 80 -9.61 8.84 9.90
C GLY A 80 -8.72 7.91 9.08
N SER A 81 -9.33 7.12 8.19
CA SER A 81 -8.57 6.27 7.27
C SER A 81 -7.57 7.06 6.43
N SER A 82 -7.99 8.16 5.79
CA SER A 82 -7.07 9.00 4.97
C SER A 82 -5.84 9.48 5.74
N LEU A 83 -6.01 9.92 6.99
CA LEU A 83 -4.92 10.34 7.87
C LEU A 83 -3.94 9.21 8.16
N VAL A 84 -4.47 8.02 8.41
CA VAL A 84 -3.69 6.83 8.73
C VAL A 84 -2.98 6.29 7.47
N ILE A 85 -3.61 6.32 6.28
CA ILE A 85 -2.97 5.97 5.00
C ILE A 85 -1.76 6.85 4.73
N ARG A 86 -1.89 8.16 4.96
CA ARG A 86 -0.77 9.10 4.84
C ARG A 86 0.40 8.70 5.74
N SER A 87 0.11 8.34 6.98
CA SER A 87 1.12 7.86 7.95
C SER A 87 1.75 6.54 7.52
N ALA A 88 0.97 5.64 6.91
CA ALA A 88 1.48 4.39 6.34
C ALA A 88 2.49 4.66 5.22
N ILE A 89 2.16 5.56 4.28
CA ILE A 89 3.04 5.96 3.17
C ILE A 89 4.33 6.56 3.68
N GLU A 90 4.25 7.53 4.61
CA GLU A 90 5.44 8.20 5.16
C GLU A 90 6.42 7.19 5.78
N ASN A 91 5.91 6.30 6.64
CA ASN A 91 6.73 5.29 7.28
C ASN A 91 7.25 4.24 6.29
N PHE A 92 6.50 3.92 5.25
CA PHE A 92 6.98 3.01 4.22
C PHE A 92 8.15 3.61 3.43
N ILE A 93 8.09 4.89 3.06
CA ILE A 93 9.21 5.59 2.40
C ILE A 93 10.46 5.55 3.27
N LYS A 94 10.33 5.79 4.59
CA LYS A 94 11.45 5.67 5.55
C LYS A 94 12.07 4.26 5.52
N ASN A 95 11.23 3.21 5.46
CA ASN A 95 11.72 1.83 5.30
C ASN A 95 12.49 1.64 3.98
N ILE A 96 11.96 2.12 2.85
CA ILE A 96 12.60 1.96 1.53
C ILE A 96 13.97 2.64 1.50
N ILE A 97 14.10 3.85 2.07
CA ILE A 97 15.38 4.57 2.17
C ILE A 97 16.38 3.73 2.96
N LYS A 98 15.99 3.22 4.13
CA LYS A 98 16.84 2.38 4.97
C LYS A 98 17.33 1.15 4.21
N ILE A 99 16.42 0.43 3.55
CA ILE A 99 16.73 -0.83 2.88
C ILE A 99 17.54 -0.61 1.60
N THR A 100 17.12 0.32 0.76
CA THR A 100 17.74 0.53 -0.57
C THR A 100 19.05 1.28 -0.46
N GLY A 101 19.19 2.18 0.52
CA GLY A 101 20.40 2.93 0.80
C GLY A 101 21.34 2.25 1.80
N GLY A 102 21.15 0.96 2.11
CA GLY A 102 22.06 0.22 3.00
C GLY A 102 22.15 0.73 4.44
N GLY A 103 21.22 1.59 4.88
CA GLY A 103 21.24 2.24 6.19
C GLY A 103 22.18 3.45 6.29
N GLU A 104 22.79 3.89 5.18
CA GLU A 104 23.80 4.96 5.18
C GLU A 104 23.20 6.37 5.04
N TYR A 105 21.93 6.45 4.63
CA TYR A 105 21.26 7.69 4.32
C TYR A 105 20.48 8.25 5.51
N TYR A 106 20.56 9.56 5.70
CA TYR A 106 19.76 10.28 6.69
C TYR A 106 18.27 10.22 6.34
N ILE A 107 17.46 9.82 7.32
CA ILE A 107 16.00 9.83 7.25
C ILE A 107 15.50 11.01 8.08
N ASN A 108 14.76 11.91 7.44
CA ASN A 108 14.16 13.04 8.11
C ASN A 108 12.81 12.65 8.74
N ASP A 109 12.72 12.70 10.06
CA ASP A 109 11.49 12.32 10.77
C ASP A 109 10.32 13.29 10.56
N ARG A 110 10.58 14.52 10.09
CA ARG A 110 9.60 15.61 10.01
C ARG A 110 9.23 16.03 8.58
N SER A 111 10.02 15.66 7.58
CA SER A 111 9.84 16.11 6.20
C SER A 111 9.76 14.96 5.22
N TYR A 112 8.54 14.67 4.77
CA TYR A 112 8.28 13.74 3.68
C TYR A 112 9.01 14.16 2.39
N GLY A 113 9.00 15.46 2.07
CA GLY A 113 9.64 16.00 0.87
C GLY A 113 11.15 15.75 0.84
N GLU A 114 11.84 15.91 1.97
CA GLU A 114 13.27 15.60 2.07
C GLU A 114 13.54 14.09 1.92
N ASN A 115 12.70 13.24 2.54
CA ASN A 115 12.80 11.80 2.35
C ASN A 115 12.60 11.36 0.89
N ILE A 116 11.69 11.99 0.16
CA ILE A 116 11.51 11.72 -1.28
C ILE A 116 12.74 12.14 -2.09
N LYS A 117 13.35 13.29 -1.79
CA LYS A 117 14.61 13.71 -2.44
C LYS A 117 15.73 12.69 -2.19
N THR A 118 15.87 12.25 -0.93
CA THR A 118 16.82 11.20 -0.55
C THR A 118 16.56 9.90 -1.32
N LEU A 119 15.30 9.46 -1.36
CA LEU A 119 14.91 8.24 -2.08
C LEU A 119 15.22 8.34 -3.58
N ASN A 120 14.92 9.46 -4.22
CA ASN A 120 15.24 9.67 -5.64
C ASN A 120 16.75 9.60 -5.89
N SER A 121 17.57 10.19 -5.01
CA SER A 121 19.03 10.08 -5.10
C SER A 121 19.51 8.63 -4.95
N ILE A 122 18.93 7.86 -4.02
CA ILE A 122 19.24 6.44 -3.87
C ILE A 122 18.86 5.65 -5.13
N ILE A 123 17.69 5.91 -5.71
CA ILE A 123 17.24 5.22 -6.93
C ILE A 123 18.23 5.47 -8.07
N GLU A 124 18.65 6.71 -8.27
CA GLU A 124 19.57 7.04 -9.35
C GLU A 124 20.97 6.41 -9.16
N ASN A 125 21.45 6.31 -7.93
CA ASN A 125 22.83 5.87 -7.66
C ASN A 125 22.97 4.37 -7.37
N HIS A 126 21.93 3.71 -6.82
CA HIS A 126 22.03 2.36 -6.25
C HIS A 126 21.09 1.32 -6.87
N VAL A 127 20.03 1.76 -7.58
CA VAL A 127 19.07 0.83 -8.19
C VAL A 127 19.53 0.45 -9.60
N PRO A 128 19.57 -0.85 -9.96
CA PRO A 128 19.92 -1.25 -11.31
C PRO A 128 19.00 -0.66 -12.38
N GLU A 129 19.56 -0.29 -13.53
CA GLU A 129 18.84 0.38 -14.64
C GLU A 129 17.52 -0.31 -15.02
N LYS A 130 17.49 -1.65 -15.02
CA LYS A 130 16.27 -2.41 -15.36
C LYS A 130 15.09 -2.12 -14.43
N TYR A 131 15.34 -1.73 -13.18
CA TYR A 131 14.30 -1.44 -12.18
C TYR A 131 13.97 0.04 -12.03
N LYS A 132 14.90 0.94 -12.39
CA LYS A 132 14.73 2.39 -12.22
C LYS A 132 13.42 2.94 -12.80
N PRO A 133 12.98 2.56 -14.02
CA PRO A 133 11.72 3.09 -14.57
C PRO A 133 10.50 2.78 -13.70
N LEU A 134 10.37 1.54 -13.21
CA LEU A 134 9.26 1.16 -12.34
C LEU A 134 9.38 1.81 -10.96
N PHE A 135 10.60 1.91 -10.42
CA PHE A 135 10.86 2.57 -9.15
C PHE A 135 10.50 4.05 -9.21
N ASN A 136 11.02 4.79 -10.18
CA ASN A 136 10.75 6.23 -10.38
C ASN A 136 9.26 6.49 -10.62
N LYS A 137 8.61 5.69 -11.47
CA LYS A 137 7.16 5.81 -11.70
C LYS A 137 6.36 5.62 -10.41
N THR A 138 6.66 4.55 -9.65
CA THR A 138 5.91 4.22 -8.43
C THR A 138 6.17 5.25 -7.32
N THR A 139 7.41 5.72 -7.16
CA THR A 139 7.77 6.80 -6.23
C THR A 139 7.07 8.11 -6.58
N ALA A 140 6.96 8.47 -7.86
CA ALA A 140 6.21 9.65 -8.29
C ALA A 140 4.71 9.52 -7.98
N GLN A 141 4.12 8.35 -8.21
CA GLN A 141 2.71 8.09 -7.94
C GLN A 141 2.39 8.13 -6.44
N ILE A 142 3.18 7.46 -5.60
CA ILE A 142 2.97 7.46 -4.15
C ILE A 142 3.20 8.85 -3.54
N SER A 143 4.12 9.64 -4.11
CA SER A 143 4.33 11.04 -3.73
C SER A 143 3.11 11.92 -4.05
N ARG A 144 2.53 11.80 -5.25
CA ARG A 144 1.29 12.50 -5.60
C ARG A 144 0.14 12.11 -4.67
N LEU A 145 0.00 10.82 -4.36
CA LEU A 145 -1.02 10.33 -3.44
C LEU A 145 -0.83 10.88 -2.01
N TYR A 146 0.40 10.95 -1.52
CA TYR A 146 0.70 11.57 -0.22
C TYR A 146 0.25 13.03 -0.17
N TYR A 147 0.54 13.82 -1.22
CA TYR A 147 0.11 15.23 -1.27
C TYR A 147 -1.40 15.37 -1.36
N LEU A 148 -2.08 14.49 -2.11
CA LEU A 148 -3.54 14.43 -2.17
C LEU A 148 -4.14 14.17 -0.77
N LEU A 149 -3.65 13.14 -0.06
CA LEU A 149 -4.08 12.81 1.30
C LEU A 149 -3.76 13.91 2.31
N SER A 150 -2.65 14.64 2.10
CA SER A 150 -2.28 15.81 2.91
C SER A 150 -3.26 16.97 2.69
N GLY A 151 -3.69 17.21 1.45
CA GLY A 151 -4.72 18.21 1.13
C GLY A 151 -6.04 17.91 1.84
N LEU A 152 -6.47 16.64 1.87
CA LEU A 152 -7.69 16.21 2.55
C LEU A 152 -7.64 16.35 4.08
N SER A 153 -6.45 16.39 4.67
CA SER A 153 -6.25 16.42 6.13
C SER A 153 -5.89 17.78 6.72
N HIS A 154 -5.24 18.65 5.95
CA HIS A 154 -4.74 19.95 6.43
C HIS A 154 -5.53 21.15 5.97
N SER A 155 -6.37 21.00 4.94
CA SER A 155 -6.94 22.16 4.30
C SER A 155 -8.34 22.41 4.81
N LEU A 156 -8.59 23.58 5.38
CA LEU A 156 -9.88 24.28 5.29
C LEU A 156 -10.01 24.80 3.84
N THR A 157 -10.14 23.91 2.86
CA THR A 157 -10.48 24.30 1.48
C THR A 157 -12.00 24.36 1.30
N PRO A 158 -12.53 24.97 0.22
CA PRO A 158 -13.96 24.92 -0.09
C PRO A 158 -14.53 23.50 -0.17
N GLU A 159 -13.72 22.50 -0.55
CA GLU A 159 -14.12 21.09 -0.50
C GLU A 159 -14.32 20.63 0.96
N SER A 160 -13.45 21.09 1.87
CA SER A 160 -13.53 20.81 3.30
C SER A 160 -14.72 21.47 3.99
N GLU A 161 -15.25 22.58 3.46
CA GLU A 161 -16.45 23.26 3.95
C GLU A 161 -17.71 22.40 3.72
N LYS A 162 -17.89 21.86 2.50
CA LYS A 162 -18.95 20.87 2.20
C LYS A 162 -18.84 19.62 3.09
N ILE A 163 -17.61 19.20 3.35
CA ILE A 163 -17.31 18.02 4.15
C ILE A 163 -17.57 18.29 5.66
N LEU A 164 -17.21 19.45 6.20
CA LEU A 164 -17.44 19.82 7.62
C LEU A 164 -18.92 19.95 7.96
N LEU A 165 -19.71 20.59 7.10
CA LEU A 165 -21.15 20.76 7.30
C LEU A 165 -21.91 19.42 7.35
N ASN A 166 -21.40 18.40 6.66
CA ASN A 166 -22.00 17.07 6.62
C ASN A 166 -21.50 16.12 7.72
N TYR A 167 -20.50 16.50 8.54
CA TYR A 167 -19.89 15.59 9.52
C TYR A 167 -20.89 14.97 10.51
N PHE A 168 -21.87 15.74 10.98
CA PHE A 168 -22.89 15.24 11.89
C PHE A 168 -24.03 14.49 11.18
N SER A 169 -24.34 14.81 9.91
CA SER A 169 -25.29 14.04 9.11
C SER A 169 -24.71 12.69 8.66
N ASP A 170 -23.39 12.62 8.46
CA ASP A 170 -22.65 11.42 8.05
C ASP A 170 -22.60 10.33 9.13
N THR A 171 -22.96 10.65 10.38
CA THR A 171 -23.05 9.64 11.46
C THR A 171 -24.27 8.72 11.30
N ARG A 172 -25.28 9.11 10.50
CA ARG A 172 -26.53 8.36 10.31
C ARG A 172 -26.64 7.67 8.95
N SER A 173 -25.78 8.00 7.99
CA SER A 173 -25.81 7.46 6.62
C SER A 173 -24.39 7.28 6.09
N ILE A 174 -24.18 6.31 5.18
CA ILE A 174 -22.89 6.12 4.50
C ILE A 174 -22.55 7.41 3.73
N ASN A 175 -21.39 8.00 3.99
CA ASN A 175 -20.89 9.09 3.16
C ASN A 175 -20.26 8.48 1.89
N THR A 176 -21.12 8.13 0.93
CA THR A 176 -20.73 7.38 -0.28
C THR A 176 -19.60 8.06 -1.05
N GLU A 177 -19.65 9.38 -1.23
CA GLU A 177 -18.61 10.12 -1.97
C GLU A 177 -17.24 10.05 -1.29
N ASN A 178 -17.18 10.21 0.04
CA ASN A 178 -15.94 10.09 0.78
C ASN A 178 -15.47 8.63 0.88
N ILE A 179 -16.38 7.67 1.02
CA ILE A 179 -16.03 6.25 1.03
C ILE A 179 -15.43 5.84 -0.31
N ASP A 180 -16.03 6.25 -1.43
CA ASP A 180 -15.53 5.99 -2.78
C ASP A 180 -14.12 6.54 -2.93
N THR A 181 -13.95 7.83 -2.67
CA THR A 181 -12.68 8.53 -2.82
C THR A 181 -11.58 7.91 -1.95
N VAL A 182 -11.87 7.62 -0.68
CA VAL A 182 -10.86 7.08 0.23
C VAL A 182 -10.56 5.61 -0.04
N THR A 183 -11.55 4.83 -0.49
CA THR A 183 -11.32 3.44 -0.93
C THR A 183 -10.39 3.39 -2.13
N ASP A 184 -10.58 4.27 -3.12
CA ASP A 184 -9.71 4.37 -4.30
C ASP A 184 -8.28 4.81 -3.93
N ASN A 185 -8.17 5.79 -3.02
CA ASN A 185 -6.88 6.22 -2.49
C ASN A 185 -6.18 5.10 -1.70
N TYR A 186 -6.93 4.33 -0.92
CA TYR A 186 -6.40 3.22 -0.15
C TYR A 186 -5.89 2.09 -1.05
N LEU A 187 -6.69 1.70 -2.03
CA LEU A 187 -6.29 0.72 -3.04
C LEU A 187 -5.02 1.17 -3.79
N SER A 188 -4.95 2.45 -4.15
CA SER A 188 -3.76 3.03 -4.79
C SER A 188 -2.54 2.98 -3.88
N ALA A 189 -2.69 3.30 -2.59
CA ALA A 189 -1.60 3.22 -1.61
C ALA A 189 -1.08 1.78 -1.48
N LEU A 190 -1.98 0.81 -1.34
CA LEU A 190 -1.65 -0.61 -1.27
C LEU A 190 -0.93 -1.10 -2.53
N GLU A 191 -1.41 -0.71 -3.72
CA GLU A 191 -0.76 -1.05 -4.99
C GLU A 191 0.67 -0.54 -5.08
N HIS A 192 0.89 0.72 -4.69
CA HIS A 192 2.21 1.34 -4.73
C HIS A 192 3.14 0.75 -3.67
N ILE A 193 2.66 0.54 -2.44
CA ILE A 193 3.43 -0.09 -1.36
C ILE A 193 3.80 -1.52 -1.73
N PHE A 194 2.88 -2.30 -2.30
CA PHE A 194 3.17 -3.66 -2.75
C PHE A 194 4.21 -3.64 -3.88
N THR A 195 4.05 -2.78 -4.89
CA THR A 195 5.03 -2.65 -5.99
C THR A 195 6.42 -2.28 -5.48
N LEU A 196 6.51 -1.33 -4.54
CA LEU A 196 7.76 -0.94 -3.90
C LEU A 196 8.33 -2.06 -3.01
N SER A 197 7.48 -2.86 -2.36
CA SER A 197 7.88 -4.07 -1.62
C SER A 197 8.58 -5.07 -2.53
N LEU A 198 8.06 -5.29 -3.75
CA LEU A 198 8.71 -6.13 -4.76
C LEU A 198 10.07 -5.54 -5.17
N LEU A 199 10.15 -4.23 -5.38
CA LEU A 199 11.38 -3.55 -5.81
C LEU A 199 12.48 -3.57 -4.75
N ILE A 200 12.16 -3.45 -3.45
CA ILE A 200 13.16 -3.59 -2.39
C ILE A 200 13.62 -5.05 -2.21
N CYS A 201 12.74 -6.01 -2.52
CA CYS A 201 13.04 -7.44 -2.47
C CYS A 201 13.71 -7.98 -3.75
N ARG A 202 13.91 -7.14 -4.78
CA ARG A 202 14.32 -7.55 -6.14
C ARG A 202 15.39 -8.63 -6.21
N ASN A 203 16.50 -8.46 -5.48
CA ASN A 203 17.62 -9.40 -5.51
C ASN A 203 17.23 -10.80 -5.00
N SER A 204 16.32 -10.87 -4.04
CA SER A 204 15.79 -12.14 -3.53
C SER A 204 14.71 -12.70 -4.46
N LEU A 205 13.88 -11.87 -5.10
CA LEU A 205 12.83 -12.35 -6.00
C LEU A 205 13.38 -12.92 -7.32
N GLU A 206 14.51 -12.41 -7.81
CA GLU A 206 15.16 -12.89 -9.05
C GLU A 206 15.58 -14.36 -9.02
N ILE A 207 15.73 -14.95 -7.83
CA ILE A 207 16.13 -16.35 -7.64
C ILE A 207 14.92 -17.25 -7.33
N TRP A 208 13.71 -16.71 -7.28
CA TRP A 208 12.50 -17.50 -7.03
C TRP A 208 12.04 -18.20 -8.30
N GLU A 209 11.41 -19.35 -8.12
CA GLU A 209 10.73 -20.04 -9.21
C GLU A 209 9.61 -19.16 -9.79
N ARG A 210 9.52 -19.16 -11.12
CA ARG A 210 8.59 -18.32 -11.88
C ARG A 210 7.14 -18.60 -11.48
N GLU A 211 6.81 -19.85 -11.23
CA GLU A 211 5.48 -20.32 -10.83
C GLU A 211 5.05 -19.72 -9.48
N ASN A 212 6.00 -19.61 -8.53
CA ASN A 212 5.73 -19.00 -7.23
C ASN A 212 5.45 -17.49 -7.36
N LEU A 213 6.23 -16.80 -8.20
CA LEU A 213 5.99 -15.38 -8.51
C LEU A 213 4.67 -15.19 -9.26
N GLU A 214 4.32 -16.11 -10.18
CA GLU A 214 3.04 -16.04 -10.89
C GLU A 214 1.88 -16.19 -9.91
N GLU A 215 1.91 -17.16 -9.00
CA GLU A 215 0.85 -17.35 -7.99
C GLU A 215 0.64 -16.08 -7.16
N ILE A 216 1.72 -15.45 -6.70
CA ILE A 216 1.68 -14.18 -5.95
C ILE A 216 1.05 -13.07 -6.79
N PHE A 217 1.55 -12.84 -8.01
CA PHE A 217 1.08 -11.73 -8.84
C PHE A 217 -0.37 -11.93 -9.31
N ARG A 218 -0.84 -13.17 -9.47
CA ARG A 218 -2.22 -13.46 -9.90
C ARG A 218 -3.26 -13.16 -8.84
N ILE A 219 -2.89 -13.09 -7.56
CA ILE A 219 -3.82 -12.73 -6.48
C ILE A 219 -4.29 -11.27 -6.62
N VAL A 220 -3.39 -10.37 -7.04
CA VAL A 220 -3.68 -8.92 -7.09
C VAL A 220 -3.77 -8.33 -8.50
N TYR A 221 -3.18 -8.99 -9.49
CA TYR A 221 -3.08 -8.47 -10.86
C TYR A 221 -3.71 -9.40 -11.89
N GLY A 222 -4.30 -8.78 -12.91
CA GLY A 222 -4.73 -9.48 -14.11
C GLY A 222 -3.55 -9.97 -14.96
N LYS A 223 -3.83 -10.94 -15.84
CA LYS A 223 -2.86 -11.65 -16.70
C LYS A 223 -1.78 -10.74 -17.31
N LYS A 224 -2.17 -9.60 -17.86
CA LYS A 224 -1.25 -8.67 -18.53
C LYS A 224 -0.18 -8.13 -17.58
N ARG A 225 -0.58 -7.57 -16.42
CA ARG A 225 0.36 -6.97 -15.46
C ARG A 225 1.19 -8.05 -14.76
N THR A 226 0.63 -9.23 -14.50
CA THR A 226 1.39 -10.41 -14.04
C THR A 226 2.55 -10.72 -14.98
N GLN A 227 2.30 -10.85 -16.29
CA GLN A 227 3.35 -11.18 -17.26
C GLN A 227 4.44 -10.11 -17.34
N THR A 228 4.06 -8.83 -17.29
CA THR A 228 5.04 -7.73 -17.24
C THR A 228 5.94 -7.80 -16.00
N LEU A 229 5.39 -8.13 -14.83
CA LEU A 229 6.18 -8.28 -13.60
C LEU A 229 7.04 -9.54 -13.61
N LEU A 230 6.54 -10.66 -14.15
CA LEU A 230 7.34 -11.88 -14.31
C LEU A 230 8.54 -11.64 -15.21
N GLN A 231 8.40 -10.90 -16.31
CA GLN A 231 9.54 -10.53 -17.17
C GLN A 231 10.59 -9.69 -16.44
N LEU A 232 10.18 -8.92 -15.44
CA LEU A 232 11.08 -8.03 -14.68
C LEU A 232 11.78 -8.74 -13.51
N PHE A 233 11.12 -9.73 -12.89
CA PHE A 233 11.59 -10.39 -11.67
C PHE A 233 11.94 -11.88 -11.85
N SER A 234 11.69 -12.50 -13.00
CA SER A 234 12.10 -13.88 -13.30
C SER A 234 13.23 -13.88 -14.32
N ASN A 235 14.39 -14.39 -13.94
CA ASN A 235 15.46 -14.66 -14.90
C ASN A 235 15.20 -16.05 -15.51
N LYS A 236 14.58 -16.05 -16.70
CA LYS A 236 13.99 -17.19 -17.44
C LYS A 236 12.57 -17.52 -16.96
#